data_AF-A0A7S0L177-F1
#
_entry.id   AF-A0A7S0L177-F1
#
_cell.length_a   1.000
_cell.length_b   1.000
_cell.length_c   1.000
_cell.angle_alpha   90.00
_cell.angle_beta   90.00
_cell.angle_gamma   90.00
#
_symmetry.space_group_name_H-M   'P 1'
#
loop_
_entity.id
_entity.type
_entity.pdbx_description
1 polymer ?
#
loop_
_entity_poly.entity_id
_entity_poly.type
_entity_poly.pdbx_seq_one_letter_code
_entity_poly.pdbx_strand_id
1 'polypeptide(L)'
;VAANRGGNLLVLSHYPTDYLKGRRAGGVDLFRELRSPHVRVTYFGGHRHATAGHDSGQAGTESIYPNDNWLVGGGGGWACDGQQGFVVGQVLASGKVVHLRPVIMRDSECCDVTDAVG
;
A
#
# COMPACT_ATOMS: atom_id res chain seq x y z
N VAL A 1 -1.42 3.58 -29.04
CA VAL A 1 -1.38 3.21 -27.60
C VAL A 1 -1.30 1.70 -27.54
N ALA A 2 -0.14 1.13 -27.21
CA ALA A 2 0.03 -0.32 -27.19
C ALA A 2 -0.65 -0.91 -25.95
N ALA A 3 -1.64 -1.78 -26.14
CA ALA A 3 -2.24 -2.57 -25.08
C ALA A 3 -1.16 -3.50 -24.49
N ASN A 4 -0.97 -3.42 -23.18
CA ASN A 4 0.06 -4.15 -22.44
C ASN A 4 -0.14 -5.66 -22.59
N ARG A 5 0.88 -6.39 -23.07
CA ARG A 5 0.87 -7.87 -23.12
C ARG A 5 1.14 -8.46 -21.74
N GLY A 6 0.21 -8.19 -20.82
CA GLY A 6 -0.08 -8.91 -19.58
C GLY A 6 1.14 -9.38 -18.77
N GLY A 7 1.64 -8.54 -17.88
CA GLY A 7 2.63 -8.98 -16.87
C GLY A 7 2.73 -8.09 -15.64
N ASN A 8 1.91 -7.04 -15.56
CA ASN A 8 1.91 -6.07 -14.46
C ASN A 8 0.47 -5.84 -14.01
N LEU A 9 0.24 -5.91 -12.71
CA LEU A 9 -1.03 -5.60 -12.08
C LEU A 9 -0.80 -4.57 -10.97
N LEU A 10 -1.49 -3.44 -11.06
CA LEU A 10 -1.57 -2.46 -9.99
C LEU A 10 -2.86 -2.69 -9.21
N VAL A 11 -2.76 -2.91 -7.91
CA VAL A 11 -3.92 -3.15 -7.04
C VAL A 11 -4.06 -2.00 -6.06
N LEU A 12 -5.23 -1.36 -6.05
CA LEU A 12 -5.61 -0.35 -5.08
C LEU A 12 -6.74 -0.94 -4.22
N SER A 13 -6.50 -1.04 -2.92
CA SER A 13 -7.45 -1.64 -1.99
C SER A 13 -7.50 -0.83 -0.70
N HIS A 14 -8.67 -0.81 -0.05
CA HIS A 14 -8.77 -0.16 1.25
C HIS A 14 -7.97 -0.93 2.31
N TYR A 15 -8.00 -2.27 2.30
CA TYR A 15 -7.34 -3.09 3.32
C TYR A 15 -5.92 -3.50 2.91
N PRO A 16 -4.97 -3.55 3.86
CA PRO A 16 -3.63 -4.07 3.61
C PRO A 16 -3.64 -5.61 3.45
N THR A 17 -2.55 -6.14 2.91
CA THR A 17 -2.44 -7.54 2.46
C THR A 17 -2.59 -8.58 3.58
N ASP A 18 -2.28 -8.25 4.82
CA ASP A 18 -2.48 -9.12 5.98
C ASP A 18 -3.96 -9.43 6.25
N TYR A 19 -4.88 -8.54 5.89
CA TYR A 19 -6.33 -8.75 6.02
C TYR A 19 -6.86 -9.81 5.05
N LEU A 20 -6.07 -10.13 4.02
CA LEU A 20 -6.41 -11.13 3.00
C LEU A 20 -5.92 -12.53 3.38
N LYS A 21 -5.08 -12.68 4.42
CA LYS A 21 -4.59 -13.99 4.86
C LYS A 21 -5.76 -14.91 5.24
N GLY A 22 -5.75 -16.11 4.65
CA GLY A 22 -6.80 -17.11 4.89
C GLY A 22 -8.17 -16.76 4.31
N ARG A 23 -8.33 -15.63 3.62
CA ARG A 23 -9.57 -15.27 2.93
C ARG A 23 -9.64 -15.99 1.59
N ARG A 24 -10.79 -16.60 1.30
CA ARG A 24 -11.07 -17.24 0.02
C ARG A 24 -12.28 -16.59 -0.64
N ALA A 25 -12.17 -16.26 -1.91
CA ALA A 25 -13.27 -15.74 -2.73
C ALA A 25 -13.52 -16.72 -3.88
N GLY A 26 -14.72 -17.31 -3.94
CA GLY A 26 -15.02 -18.33 -4.96
C GLY A 26 -14.08 -19.54 -4.94
N GLY A 27 -13.52 -19.88 -3.77
CA GLY A 27 -12.53 -20.96 -3.61
C GLY A 27 -11.06 -20.55 -3.84
N VAL A 28 -10.82 -19.37 -4.42
CA VAL A 28 -9.48 -18.83 -4.69
C VAL A 28 -8.90 -18.18 -3.43
N ASP A 29 -7.67 -18.54 -3.08
CA ASP A 29 -6.90 -17.89 -2.03
C ASP A 29 -6.21 -16.65 -2.61
N LEU A 30 -6.84 -15.49 -2.42
CA LEU A 30 -6.37 -14.23 -3.01
C LEU A 30 -4.97 -13.86 -2.51
N PHE A 31 -4.67 -14.11 -1.23
CA PHE A 31 -3.37 -13.78 -0.66
C PHE A 31 -2.25 -14.63 -1.31
N ARG A 32 -2.53 -15.91 -1.58
CA ARG A 32 -1.62 -16.77 -2.33
C ARG A 32 -1.39 -16.27 -3.76
N GLU A 33 -2.43 -15.84 -4.45
CA GLU A 33 -2.30 -15.32 -5.83
C GLU A 33 -1.49 -14.03 -5.90
N LEU A 34 -1.58 -13.15 -4.90
CA LEU A 34 -0.76 -11.94 -4.81
C LEU A 34 0.75 -12.23 -4.69
N ARG A 35 1.13 -13.45 -4.26
CA ARG A 35 2.52 -13.91 -4.17
C ARG A 35 3.01 -14.64 -5.42
N SER A 36 2.16 -14.78 -6.43
CA SER A 36 2.49 -15.49 -7.67
C SER A 36 3.56 -14.73 -8.46
N PRO A 37 4.62 -15.40 -8.95
CA PRO A 37 5.62 -14.75 -9.79
C PRO A 37 5.18 -14.58 -11.25
N HIS A 38 4.02 -15.13 -11.65
CA HIS A 38 3.53 -15.06 -13.03
C HIS A 38 3.07 -13.66 -13.45
N VAL A 39 2.68 -12.83 -12.49
CA VAL A 39 2.26 -11.45 -12.70
C VAL A 39 2.99 -10.59 -11.69
N ARG A 40 3.63 -9.50 -12.15
CA ARG A 40 4.23 -8.53 -11.25
C ARG A 40 3.13 -7.69 -10.61
N VAL A 41 2.99 -7.79 -9.31
CA VAL A 41 1.98 -7.06 -8.56
C VAL A 41 2.63 -5.91 -7.81
N THR A 42 2.01 -4.74 -7.89
CA THR A 42 2.26 -3.64 -6.95
C THR A 42 0.95 -3.33 -6.25
N TYR A 43 0.88 -3.64 -4.96
CA TYR A 43 -0.32 -3.52 -4.14
C TYR A 43 -0.23 -2.28 -3.24
N PHE A 44 -1.29 -1.49 -3.19
CA PHE A 44 -1.42 -0.36 -2.26
C PHE A 44 -2.65 -0.58 -1.39
N GLY A 45 -2.42 -0.77 -0.08
CA GLY A 45 -3.44 -0.94 0.95
C GLY A 45 -3.46 0.25 1.90
N GLY A 46 -4.61 0.54 2.51
CA GLY A 46 -4.76 1.61 3.51
C GLY A 46 -5.25 1.11 4.86
N HIS A 47 -6.38 1.64 5.32
CA HIS A 47 -7.09 1.29 6.55
C HIS A 47 -6.42 1.69 7.88
N ARG A 48 -5.08 1.59 7.98
CA ARG A 48 -4.34 1.82 9.23
C ARG A 48 -3.90 3.27 9.48
N HIS A 49 -4.33 4.19 8.63
CA HIS A 49 -4.01 5.62 8.74
C HIS A 49 -2.51 5.91 8.86
N ALA A 50 -1.68 5.16 8.13
CA ALA A 50 -0.23 5.33 8.11
C ALA A 50 0.31 5.14 6.69
N THR A 51 1.51 5.66 6.44
CA THR A 51 2.22 5.51 5.17
C THR A 51 3.57 4.85 5.43
N ALA A 52 3.78 3.66 4.87
CA ALA A 52 5.00 2.89 5.09
C ALA A 52 5.28 1.95 3.91
N GLY A 53 6.57 1.75 3.62
CA GLY A 53 7.04 0.90 2.53
C GLY A 53 7.06 -0.59 2.87
N HIS A 54 7.05 -1.41 1.82
CA HIS A 54 7.16 -2.87 1.82
C HIS A 54 8.23 -3.40 2.78
N ASP A 55 9.43 -2.82 2.75
CA ASP A 55 10.60 -3.29 3.51
C ASP A 55 10.79 -2.61 4.88
N SER A 56 9.86 -1.77 5.30
CA SER A 56 10.04 -0.98 6.53
C SER A 56 9.99 -1.81 7.81
N GLY A 57 9.43 -3.02 7.76
CA GLY A 57 9.08 -3.81 8.96
C GLY A 57 8.03 -3.13 9.87
N GLN A 58 7.59 -1.91 9.52
CA GLN A 58 6.76 -1.03 10.33
C GLN A 58 5.34 -0.87 9.78
N ALA A 59 5.11 -1.24 8.52
CA ALA A 59 3.79 -1.08 7.88
C ALA A 59 2.73 -2.08 8.38
N GLY A 60 3.14 -3.13 9.09
CA GLY A 60 2.28 -4.21 9.57
C GLY A 60 1.42 -4.88 8.48
N THR A 61 1.84 -4.77 7.23
CA THR A 61 1.31 -5.52 6.10
C THR A 61 2.01 -6.88 6.00
N GLU A 62 1.31 -7.92 5.54
CA GLU A 62 1.97 -9.19 5.23
C GLU A 62 2.66 -9.10 3.87
N SER A 63 3.95 -9.47 3.80
CA SER A 63 4.71 -9.43 2.55
C SER A 63 4.08 -10.30 1.47
N ILE A 64 4.07 -9.79 0.24
CA ILE A 64 3.68 -10.55 -0.96
C ILE A 64 4.87 -10.90 -1.87
N TYR A 65 6.10 -10.94 -1.33
CA TYR A 65 7.30 -11.29 -2.08
C TYR A 65 7.08 -12.52 -2.99
N PRO A 66 7.48 -12.47 -4.28
CA PRO A 66 8.39 -11.49 -4.91
C PRO A 66 7.74 -10.18 -5.38
N ASN A 67 6.47 -9.96 -5.09
CA ASN A 67 5.76 -8.72 -5.42
C ASN A 67 5.87 -7.68 -4.28
N ASP A 68 5.54 -6.43 -4.60
CA ASP A 68 5.66 -5.31 -3.67
C ASP A 68 4.28 -4.89 -3.13
N ASN A 69 4.20 -4.63 -1.82
CA ASN A 69 3.01 -4.06 -1.20
C ASN A 69 3.33 -2.86 -0.31
N TRP A 70 2.46 -1.86 -0.34
CA TRP A 70 2.62 -0.59 0.36
C TRP A 70 1.42 -0.33 1.26
N LEU A 71 1.68 0.25 2.42
CA LEU A 71 0.66 0.88 3.24
C LEU A 71 0.62 2.37 2.89
N VAL A 72 -0.55 2.87 2.54
CA VAL A 72 -0.77 4.26 2.11
C VAL A 72 -1.97 4.87 2.81
N GLY A 73 -1.87 6.16 3.15
CA GLY A 73 -3.00 6.94 3.65
C GLY A 73 -2.88 7.43 5.10
N GLY A 74 -1.67 7.70 5.58
CA GLY A 74 -1.48 8.46 6.82
C GLY A 74 -1.67 9.96 6.60
N GLY A 75 -2.86 10.48 6.40
CA GLY A 75 -3.00 11.94 6.23
C GLY A 75 -4.36 12.50 6.56
N GLY A 76 -5.18 11.74 7.27
CA GLY A 76 -6.56 12.09 7.57
C GLY A 76 -7.27 11.07 8.47
N GLY A 77 -6.49 10.29 9.21
CA GLY A 77 -7.03 9.41 10.25
C GLY A 77 -7.39 10.21 11.50
N TRP A 78 -8.28 9.66 12.32
CA TRP A 78 -8.47 10.15 13.69
C TRP A 78 -7.11 10.20 14.40
N ALA A 79 -6.79 11.32 15.06
CA ALA A 79 -5.67 11.48 16.00
C ALA A 79 -4.22 11.21 15.53
N CYS A 80 -3.95 11.05 14.22
CA CYS A 80 -2.59 10.87 13.72
C CYS A 80 -1.85 9.67 14.32
N ASP A 81 -2.58 8.56 14.44
CA ASP A 81 -2.15 7.31 15.08
C ASP A 81 -0.97 6.57 14.39
N GLY A 82 -0.37 7.14 13.34
CA GLY A 82 0.68 6.51 12.55
C GLY A 82 1.51 7.50 11.74
N GLN A 83 2.49 6.98 10.97
CA GLN A 83 3.36 7.84 10.18
C GLN A 83 2.57 8.54 9.07
N GLN A 84 2.48 9.87 9.15
CA GLN A 84 1.71 10.63 8.17
C GLN A 84 2.49 10.79 6.85
N GLY A 85 1.82 10.68 5.70
CA GLY A 85 2.41 10.78 4.39
C GLY A 85 1.57 10.20 3.26
N PHE A 86 2.17 10.15 2.08
CA PHE A 86 1.63 9.50 0.89
C PHE A 86 2.76 8.81 0.12
N VAL A 87 2.44 7.96 -0.86
CA VAL A 87 3.44 7.32 -1.72
C VAL A 87 3.40 7.96 -3.10
N VAL A 88 4.59 8.25 -3.63
CA VAL A 88 4.77 8.71 -5.01
C VAL A 88 5.63 7.73 -5.78
N GLY A 89 5.39 7.63 -7.08
CA GLY A 89 6.18 6.81 -7.98
C GLY A 89 5.82 7.08 -9.44
N GLN A 90 6.40 6.29 -10.33
CA GLN A 90 6.21 6.42 -11.77
C GLN A 90 5.69 5.11 -12.35
N VAL A 91 4.68 5.20 -13.21
CA VAL A 91 4.21 4.08 -14.02
C VAL A 91 4.79 4.25 -15.43
N LEU A 92 5.71 3.35 -15.81
CA LEU A 92 6.32 3.37 -17.13
C LEU A 92 5.33 2.96 -18.20
N ALA A 93 5.63 3.24 -19.48
CA ALA A 93 4.80 2.79 -20.61
C ALA A 93 4.63 1.26 -20.66
N SER A 94 5.55 0.49 -20.05
CA SER A 94 5.44 -0.95 -19.88
C SER A 94 4.43 -1.38 -18.80
N GLY A 95 3.86 -0.44 -18.04
CA GLY A 95 3.04 -0.69 -16.86
C GLY A 95 3.83 -1.07 -15.61
N LYS A 96 5.17 -1.09 -15.67
CA LYS A 96 6.00 -1.31 -14.49
C LYS A 96 5.96 -0.07 -13.59
N VAL A 97 5.71 -0.28 -12.31
CA VAL A 97 5.86 0.77 -11.30
C VAL A 97 7.32 0.84 -10.86
N VAL A 98 7.89 2.04 -10.84
CA VAL A 98 9.28 2.30 -10.46
C VAL A 98 9.39 3.55 -9.60
N HIS A 99 10.53 3.71 -8.93
CA HIS A 99 10.86 4.88 -8.11
C HIS A 99 9.80 5.17 -7.03
N LEU A 100 9.18 4.12 -6.49
CA LEU A 100 8.26 4.26 -5.38
C LEU A 100 9.00 4.70 -4.13
N ARG A 101 8.49 5.74 -3.49
CA ARG A 101 9.00 6.22 -2.20
C ARG A 101 7.87 6.84 -1.40
N PRO A 102 7.92 6.74 -0.07
CA PRO A 102 7.05 7.52 0.77
C PRO A 102 7.48 8.99 0.77
N VAL A 103 6.50 9.88 0.86
CA VAL A 103 6.65 11.29 1.23
C VAL A 103 6.03 11.42 2.60
N ILE A 104 6.88 11.55 3.61
CA ILE A 104 6.45 11.66 5.00
C ILE A 104 6.13 13.12 5.29
N MET A 105 4.94 13.35 5.84
CA MET A 105 4.47 14.66 6.26
C MET A 105 4.71 14.82 7.75
N ARG A 106 4.96 16.05 8.19
CA ARG A 106 5.01 16.33 9.63
C ARG A 106 3.60 16.31 10.18
N ASP A 107 3.44 15.80 11.39
CA ASP A 107 2.14 15.76 12.06
C ASP A 107 1.51 17.16 12.12
N SER A 108 2.28 18.21 12.38
CA SER A 108 1.79 19.60 12.37
C SER A 108 1.18 20.08 11.05
N GLU A 109 1.43 19.39 9.93
CA GLU A 109 0.90 19.73 8.61
C GLU A 109 -0.41 19.00 8.28
N CYS A 110 -0.74 17.94 9.03
CA CYS A 110 -1.89 17.06 8.75
C CYS A 110 -2.80 16.84 9.97
N CYS A 111 -2.32 17.13 11.17
CA CYS A 111 -2.96 16.90 12.46
C CYS A 111 -3.33 18.26 13.05
N ASP A 112 -4.63 18.52 13.20
CA ASP A 112 -5.08 19.67 13.97
C ASP A 112 -4.93 19.32 15.46
N VAL A 113 -3.80 19.69 16.06
CA VAL A 113 -3.45 19.35 17.46
C VAL A 113 -4.19 20.24 18.48
N THR A 114 -5.31 20.85 18.10
CA THR A 114 -5.98 21.88 18.91
C THR A 114 -6.90 21.35 20.02
N ASP A 115 -7.13 20.04 20.14
CA ASP A 115 -8.07 19.49 21.13
C ASP A 115 -7.45 18.61 22.24
N ALA A 116 -6.15 18.70 22.52
CA ALA A 116 -5.48 17.90 23.57
C ALA A 116 -4.93 18.71 24.76
N VAL A 117 -5.55 19.83 25.12
CA VAL A 117 -5.36 20.46 26.43
C VAL A 117 -6.72 20.80 27.04
N GLY A 118 -7.27 19.84 27.77
CA GLY A 118 -8.42 20.00 28.66
C GLY A 118 -8.19 19.19 29.92
#